data_AF-A0A2G8K9L5-F1
#
_entry.id   AF-A0A2G8K9L5-F1
#
_cell.length_a   1.000
_cell.length_b   1.000
_cell.length_c   1.000
_cell.angle_alpha   90.00
_cell.angle_beta   90.00
_cell.angle_gamma   90.00
#
_symmetry.space_group_name_H-M   'P 1'
#
loop_
_entity.id
_entity.type
_entity.pdbx_description
1 polymer ?
#
loop_
_entity_poly.entity_id
_entity_poly.type
_entity_poly.pdbx_seq_one_letter_code
_entity_poly.pdbx_strand_id
1 'polypeptide(L)'
;MPRHSKLQLQVLALYKNFLRVSADKPGVRHHIQTEFRKWSSLQRTDVLRIEHLIRRGQRQLTMLQTGEVQRAGTFSSEPKSKQNLSKQTEDNVT
;
A
#
# COMPACT_ATOMS: atom_id res chain seq x y z
N MET A 1 11.07 27.16 -3.16
CA MET A 1 10.50 25.82 -2.87
C MET A 1 11.36 25.13 -1.83
N PRO A 2 10.79 24.48 -0.80
CA PRO A 2 11.59 23.77 0.19
C PRO A 2 12.40 22.67 -0.48
N ARG A 3 13.70 22.61 -0.18
CA ARG A 3 14.62 21.61 -0.74
C ARG A 3 14.28 20.24 -0.18
N HIS A 4 13.95 19.29 -1.05
CA HIS A 4 13.67 17.91 -0.62
C HIS A 4 14.94 17.23 -0.10
N SER A 5 14.79 16.41 0.95
CA SER A 5 15.88 15.54 1.39
C SER A 5 16.18 14.46 0.34
N LYS A 6 17.39 13.88 0.37
CA LYS A 6 17.74 12.76 -0.53
C LYS A 6 16.73 11.62 -0.42
N LEU A 7 16.27 11.31 0.79
CA LEU A 7 15.28 10.28 1.05
C LEU A 7 13.92 10.62 0.43
N GLN A 8 13.46 11.86 0.54
CA GLN A 8 12.23 12.32 -0.12
C GLN A 8 12.34 12.22 -1.65
N LEU A 9 13.49 12.57 -2.22
CA LEU A 9 13.73 12.42 -3.65
C LEU A 9 13.69 10.96 -4.08
N GLN A 10 14.22 10.04 -3.28
CA GLN A 10 14.12 8.59 -3.54
C GLN A 10 12.67 8.10 -3.53
N VAL A 11 11.86 8.52 -2.55
CA VAL A 11 10.42 8.20 -2.51
C VAL A 11 9.71 8.72 -3.75
N LEU A 12 9.96 9.98 -4.15
CA LEU A 12 9.33 10.58 -5.31
C LEU A 12 9.76 9.91 -6.63
N ALA A 13 11.03 9.55 -6.76
CA ALA A 13 11.54 8.80 -7.91
C ALA A 13 10.89 7.42 -8.00
N LEU A 14 10.80 6.70 -6.87
CA LEU A 14 10.14 5.41 -6.78
C LEU A 14 8.67 5.49 -7.22
N TYR A 15 7.93 6.48 -6.71
CA TYR A 15 6.54 6.72 -7.09
C TYR A 15 6.38 6.98 -8.60
N LYS A 16 7.24 7.83 -9.19
CA LYS A 16 7.23 8.10 -10.64
C LYS A 16 7.48 6.84 -11.46
N ASN A 17 8.42 5.99 -11.03
CA ASN A 17 8.71 4.74 -11.73
C ASN A 17 7.52 3.77 -11.68
N PHE A 18 6.86 3.64 -10.53
CA PHE A 18 5.63 2.86 -10.41
C PHE A 18 4.52 3.39 -11.35
N LEU A 19 4.35 4.71 -11.41
CA LEU A 19 3.36 5.31 -12.32
C LEU A 19 3.66 4.99 -13.79
N ARG A 20 4.93 5.03 -14.21
CA ARG A 20 5.35 4.67 -15.57
C ARG A 20 5.01 3.22 -15.89
N VAL A 21 5.40 2.27 -15.04
CA VAL A 21 5.13 0.84 -15.25
C VAL A 21 3.62 0.51 -15.19
N SER A 22 2.85 1.31 -14.45
CA SER A 22 1.40 1.17 -14.36
C SER A 22 0.63 1.81 -15.52
N ALA A 23 1.27 2.63 -16.36
CA ALA A 23 0.62 3.25 -17.50
C ALA A 23 0.08 2.19 -18.48
N ASP A 24 0.82 1.08 -18.61
CA ASP A 24 0.47 -0.04 -19.48
C ASP A 24 -0.51 -1.04 -18.82
N LYS A 25 -0.92 -0.81 -17.57
CA LYS A 25 -1.74 -1.75 -16.78
C LYS A 25 -2.95 -1.06 -16.12
N PRO A 26 -4.18 -1.18 -16.67
CA PRO A 26 -5.36 -0.58 -16.07
C PRO A 26 -5.64 -1.14 -14.67
N GLY A 27 -6.10 -0.29 -13.75
CA GLY A 27 -6.41 -0.66 -12.35
C GLY A 27 -5.23 -0.60 -11.36
N VAL A 28 -4.00 -0.88 -11.82
CA VAL A 28 -2.80 -0.89 -10.94
C VAL A 28 -2.45 0.52 -10.44
N ARG A 29 -2.65 1.54 -11.28
CA ARG A 29 -2.34 2.94 -10.96
C ARG A 29 -3.06 3.44 -9.70
N HIS A 30 -4.35 3.13 -9.56
CA HIS A 30 -5.14 3.56 -8.41
C HIS A 30 -4.66 2.90 -7.12
N HIS A 31 -4.32 1.61 -7.18
CA HIS A 31 -3.76 0.88 -6.06
C HIS A 31 -2.42 1.48 -5.59
N ILE A 32 -1.50 1.78 -6.51
CA ILE A 32 -0.23 2.45 -6.22
C ILE A 32 -0.49 3.79 -5.53
N GLN A 33 -1.37 4.63 -6.08
CA GLN A 33 -1.66 5.94 -5.50
C GLN A 33 -2.20 5.83 -4.07
N THR A 34 -3.08 4.85 -3.83
CA THR A 34 -3.68 4.61 -2.51
C THR A 34 -2.63 4.17 -1.50
N GLU A 35 -1.74 3.24 -1.86
CA GLU A 35 -0.66 2.80 -0.98
C GLU A 35 0.32 3.94 -0.67
N PHE A 36 0.77 4.70 -1.67
CA PHE A 36 1.67 5.83 -1.41
C PHE A 36 1.01 6.93 -0.55
N ARG A 37 -0.30 7.18 -0.72
CA ARG A 37 -1.05 8.10 0.16
C ARG A 37 -1.16 7.56 1.58
N LYS A 38 -1.44 6.26 1.76
CA LYS A 38 -1.51 5.61 3.09
C LYS A 38 -0.23 5.82 3.90
N TRP A 39 0.94 5.74 3.25
CA TRP A 39 2.22 5.94 3.90
C TRP A 39 2.70 7.41 3.90
N SER A 40 1.96 8.33 3.29
CA SER A 40 2.37 9.76 3.23
C SER A 40 2.26 10.49 4.56
N SER A 41 1.48 9.96 5.51
CA SER A 41 1.34 10.49 6.87
C SER A 41 2.51 10.14 7.79
N LEU A 42 3.48 9.33 7.34
CA LEU A 42 4.66 9.01 8.14
C LEU A 42 5.45 10.28 8.49
N GLN A 43 5.95 10.33 9.72
CA GLN A 43 6.86 11.39 10.12
C GLN A 43 8.16 11.30 9.33
N ARG A 44 8.69 12.46 8.92
CA ARG A 44 9.96 12.55 8.17
C ARG A 44 11.16 12.02 8.96
N THR A 45 11.04 11.96 10.28
CA THR A 45 12.02 11.45 11.23
C THR A 45 12.08 9.92 11.29
N ASP A 46 11.05 9.22 10.81
CA ASP A 46 11.02 7.75 10.79
C ASP A 46 11.83 7.20 9.60
N VAL A 47 13.11 7.53 9.58
CA VAL A 47 14.03 7.25 8.47
C VAL A 47 14.12 5.75 8.20
N LEU A 48 14.24 4.93 9.24
CA LEU A 48 14.36 3.47 9.10
C LEU A 48 13.13 2.86 8.43
N ARG A 49 11.93 3.31 8.79
CA ARG A 49 10.71 2.81 8.19
C ARG A 49 10.56 3.26 6.74
N ILE A 50 10.88 4.51 6.45
CA ILE A 50 10.87 5.04 5.09
C ILE A 50 11.85 4.25 4.21
N GLU A 51 13.07 4.03 4.67
CA GLU A 51 14.07 3.24 3.96
C GLU A 51 13.61 1.80 3.72
N HIS A 52 13.03 1.16 4.73
CA HIS A 52 12.49 -0.19 4.59
C HIS A 52 11.42 -0.23 3.48
N LEU A 53 10.51 0.75 3.46
CA LEU A 53 9.48 0.86 2.43
C LEU A 53 10.08 1.13 1.04
N ILE A 54 11.12 1.97 0.93
CA ILE A 54 11.84 2.19 -0.33
C ILE A 54 12.45 0.89 -0.84
N ARG A 55 13.19 0.15 0.02
CA ARG A 55 13.79 -1.14 -0.36
C ARG A 55 12.74 -2.16 -0.78
N ARG A 56 11.61 -2.24 -0.05
CA ARG A 56 10.48 -3.11 -0.39
C ARG A 56 9.87 -2.73 -1.73
N GLY A 57 9.57 -1.45 -1.95
CA GLY A 57 8.97 -0.96 -3.19
C GLY A 57 9.89 -1.14 -4.39
N GLN A 58 11.21 -0.96 -4.22
CA GLN A 58 12.16 -1.21 -5.30
C GLN A 58 12.15 -2.67 -5.75
N ARG A 59 12.09 -3.63 -4.82
CA ARG A 59 11.93 -5.05 -5.16
C ARG A 59 10.64 -5.32 -5.93
N GLN A 60 9.52 -4.74 -5.47
CA GLN A 60 8.23 -4.87 -6.15
C GLN A 60 8.26 -4.26 -7.56
N LEU A 61 8.92 -3.11 -7.74
CA LEU A 61 9.08 -2.47 -9.04
C LEU A 61 9.90 -3.35 -9.99
N THR A 62 11.03 -3.90 -9.52
CA THR A 62 11.84 -4.82 -10.31
C THR A 62 11.02 -6.04 -10.75
N MET A 63 10.26 -6.65 -9.84
CA MET A 63 9.37 -7.78 -10.17
C MET A 63 8.32 -7.40 -11.23
N LEU A 64 7.71 -6.21 -11.13
CA LEU A 64 6.73 -5.73 -12.11
C LEU A 64 7.34 -5.46 -13.49
N GLN A 65 8.64 -5.13 -13.55
CA GLN A 65 9.37 -4.87 -14.78
C GLN A 65 9.88 -6.15 -15.45
N THR A 66 10.31 -7.15 -14.67
CA THR A 66 10.83 -8.43 -15.21
C THR A 66 9.74 -9.35 -15.77
N GLY A 67 8.46 -8.97 -15.67
CA GLY A 67 7.35 -9.73 -16.25
C GLY A 67 6.99 -11.02 -15.52
N GLU A 68 7.68 -11.37 -14.43
CA GLU A 68 7.42 -12.57 -13.62
C GLU A 68 6.12 -12.48 -12.79
N VAL A 69 5.49 -11.32 -12.72
CA VAL A 69 4.30 -11.11 -11.89
C VAL A 69 3.03 -11.46 -12.67
N GLN A 70 2.59 -12.73 -12.55
CA GLN A 70 1.28 -13.17 -13.01
C GLN A 70 0.14 -12.60 -12.17
N ARG A 71 0.34 -12.34 -10.86
CA ARG A 71 -0.62 -11.64 -9.97
C ARG A 71 0.12 -10.98 -8.80
N ALA A 72 -0.18 -9.71 -8.53
CA ALA A 72 0.22 -9.04 -7.29
C ALA A 72 -0.92 -9.17 -6.27
N GLY A 73 -0.79 -10.09 -5.31
CA GLY A 73 -1.77 -10.27 -4.25
C GLY A 73 -1.76 -9.08 -3.28
N THR A 74 -2.93 -8.48 -3.05
CA THR A 74 -3.12 -7.51 -1.97
C THR A 74 -3.40 -8.32 -0.70
N PHE A 75 -2.45 -8.37 0.23
CA PHE A 75 -2.73 -8.89 1.57
C PHE A 75 -3.56 -7.86 2.33
N SER A 76 -4.87 -7.81 2.07
CA SER A 76 -5.82 -7.17 2.97
C SER A 76 -5.96 -8.09 4.18
N SER A 77 -5.37 -7.71 5.32
CA SER A 77 -5.84 -8.22 6.60
C SER A 77 -7.25 -7.65 6.77
N GLU A 78 -8.25 -8.46 6.46
CA GLU A 78 -9.63 -8.13 6.77
C GLU A 78 -9.72 -7.88 8.28
N PRO A 79 -10.17 -6.70 8.74
CA PRO A 79 -10.42 -6.52 10.16
C PRO A 79 -11.56 -7.49 10.51
N LYS A 80 -11.30 -8.45 11.40
CA LYS A 80 -12.34 -9.34 11.96
C LYS A 80 -13.43 -8.47 12.59
N SER A 81 -14.48 -8.17 11.83
CA SER A 81 -15.70 -7.61 12.37
C SER A 81 -16.30 -8.68 13.29
N LYS A 82 -16.65 -8.25 14.50
CA LYS A 82 -17.19 -9.09 15.55
C LYS A 82 -18.53 -9.67 15.11
N GLN A 83 -18.52 -10.86 14.50
CA GLN A 83 -19.65 -11.77 14.59
C GLN A 83 -19.73 -12.25 16.03
N ASN A 84 -20.56 -11.60 16.84
CA ASN A 84 -21.20 -12.14 18.05
C ASN A 84 -22.02 -11.01 18.71
N LEU A 85 -23.21 -10.72 18.18
CA LEU A 85 -24.31 -10.20 19.00
C LEU A 85 -25.67 -10.44 18.33
N SER A 86 -26.11 -11.69 18.34
CA SER A 86 -27.53 -12.05 18.30
C SER A 86 -27.71 -13.47 18.84
N LYS A 87 -27.41 -13.64 20.14
CA LYS A 87 -28.02 -14.73 20.91
C LYS A 87 -29.24 -14.16 21.64
N GLN A 88 -30.39 -14.71 21.25
CA GLN A 88 -31.49 -15.10 22.13
C GLN A 88 -32.26 -13.97 22.82
N THR A 89 -33.40 -13.59 22.22
CA THR A 89 -34.59 -13.17 22.98
C THR A 89 -35.86 -13.38 22.18
N GLU A 90 -36.14 -14.61 21.76
CA GLU A 90 -37.50 -15.03 21.42
C GLU A 90 -37.73 -16.37 22.12
N ASP A 91 -38.95 -16.56 22.63
CA ASP A 91 -39.48 -17.73 23.36
C ASP A 91 -39.49 -17.62 24.89
N ASN A 92 -40.26 -16.66 25.41
CA ASN A 92 -41.08 -16.93 26.61
C ASN A 92 -42.31 -16.00 26.69
N VAL A 93 -43.30 -16.23 25.82
CA VAL A 93 -44.70 -15.86 26.08
C VAL A 93 -45.59 -16.93 25.44
N THR A 94 -46.04 -17.90 26.23
CA THR A 94 -47.45 -18.34 26.39
C THR A 94 -47.46 -19.45 27.45
#